data_AF-A0A803TXV1-F1
#
_entry.id   AF-A0A803TXV1-F1
#
_cell.length_a   1.000
_cell.length_b   1.000
_cell.length_c   1.000
_cell.angle_alpha   90.00
_cell.angle_beta   90.00
_cell.angle_gamma   90.00
#
_symmetry.space_group_name_H-M   'P 1'
#
loop_
_entity.id
_entity.type
_entity.pdbx_description
1 polymer ?
#
loop_
_entity_poly.entity_id
_entity_poly.type
_entity_poly.pdbx_seq_one_letter_code
_entity_poly.pdbx_strand_id
1 'polypeptide(L)'
;MEELKARFDQLQAAFYAVQAAQPAKRHVMTPERFDGSRSKLPTFLAQIELYFSQLSAQAFPTDTSKVAFILSLLTGPAGQWATNLILGNDPVKDNLREFKKLLTDTFGDPLRTENASWALYRLK
;
A
#
# COMPACT_ATOMS: atom_id res chain seq x y z
N MET A 1 -41.62 -29.60 18.64
CA MET A 1 -41.11 -28.46 19.45
C MET A 1 -39.59 -28.48 19.60
N GLU A 2 -38.97 -29.65 19.78
CA GLU A 2 -37.51 -29.79 19.93
C GLU A 2 -36.71 -29.40 18.68
N GLU A 3 -37.22 -29.75 17.50
CA GLU A 3 -36.56 -29.48 16.21
C GLU A 3 -36.50 -27.99 15.84
N LEU A 4 -37.50 -27.20 16.25
CA LEU A 4 -37.52 -25.75 16.04
C LEU A 4 -36.48 -25.05 16.93
N LYS A 5 -36.27 -25.57 18.14
CA LYS A 5 -35.24 -25.09 19.07
C LYS A 5 -33.84 -25.41 18.55
N ALA A 6 -33.64 -26.61 17.98
CA ALA A 6 -32.37 -27.01 17.37
C ALA A 6 -32.03 -26.12 16.15
N ARG A 7 -33.00 -25.83 15.27
CA ARG A 7 -32.77 -24.93 14.12
C ARG A 7 -32.43 -23.51 14.56
N PHE A 8 -33.08 -23.01 15.61
CA PHE A 8 -32.78 -21.68 16.14
C PHE A 8 -31.34 -21.59 16.70
N ASP A 9 -30.93 -22.60 17.47
CA ASP A 9 -29.58 -22.70 18.03
C ASP A 9 -28.52 -22.80 16.93
N GLN A 10 -28.79 -23.57 15.88
CA GLN A 10 -27.91 -23.76 14.73
C GLN A 10 -27.78 -22.49 13.87
N LEU A 11 -28.88 -21.76 13.66
CA LEU A 11 -28.86 -20.45 12.98
C LEU A 11 -28.10 -19.41 13.81
N GLN A 12 -28.27 -19.44 15.13
CA GLN A 12 -27.56 -18.56 16.04
C GLN A 12 -26.04 -18.87 16.04
N ALA A 13 -25.64 -20.15 16.10
CA ALA A 13 -24.24 -20.55 16.03
C ALA A 13 -23.60 -20.21 14.66
N ALA A 14 -24.33 -20.39 13.55
CA ALA A 14 -23.87 -19.99 12.23
C ALA A 14 -23.68 -18.47 12.13
N PHE A 15 -24.58 -17.69 12.72
CA PHE A 15 -24.47 -16.23 12.77
C PHE A 15 -23.25 -15.78 13.60
N TYR A 16 -23.01 -16.42 14.74
CA TYR A 16 -21.81 -16.16 15.55
C TYR A 16 -20.51 -16.58 14.83
N ALA A 17 -20.51 -17.70 14.11
CA ALA A 17 -19.36 -18.14 13.32
C ALA A 17 -19.07 -17.19 12.15
N VAL A 18 -20.11 -16.68 11.48
CA VAL A 18 -19.98 -15.66 10.43
C VAL A 18 -19.44 -14.33 10.98
N GLN A 19 -19.84 -13.93 12.19
CA GLN A 19 -19.27 -12.75 12.86
C GLN A 19 -17.82 -12.96 13.30
N ALA A 20 -17.48 -14.12 13.88
CA ALA A 20 -16.14 -14.45 14.33
C ALA A 20 -15.15 -14.64 13.17
N ALA A 21 -15.64 -15.05 12.00
CA ALA A 21 -14.86 -15.16 10.77
C ALA A 21 -14.69 -13.82 10.02
N GLN A 22 -15.25 -12.71 10.53
CA GLN A 22 -14.90 -11.40 9.99
C GLN A 22 -13.39 -11.22 10.17
N PRO A 23 -12.61 -11.02 9.09
CA PRO A 23 -11.20 -10.75 9.23
C PRO A 23 -11.10 -9.52 10.12
N ALA A 24 -10.43 -9.66 11.27
CA ALA A 24 -10.16 -8.56 12.17
C ALA A 24 -9.77 -7.38 11.30
N LYS A 25 -10.51 -6.26 11.39
CA LYS A 25 -10.22 -5.04 10.66
C LYS A 25 -8.80 -4.63 11.06
N ARG A 26 -7.82 -5.16 10.33
CA ARG A 26 -6.44 -4.73 10.43
C ARG A 26 -6.55 -3.27 10.04
N HIS A 27 -6.42 -2.38 11.01
CA HIS A 27 -6.23 -0.96 10.76
C HIS A 27 -4.90 -0.87 10.03
N VAL A 28 -4.92 -1.20 8.74
CA VAL A 28 -3.82 -0.87 7.87
C VAL A 28 -3.96 0.61 7.72
N MET A 29 -3.09 1.35 8.41
CA MET A 29 -2.99 2.78 8.22
C MET A 29 -2.76 3.00 6.73
N THR A 30 -3.79 3.51 6.05
CA THR A 30 -3.67 3.89 4.65
C THR A 30 -2.56 4.94 4.56
N PRO A 31 -1.62 4.81 3.61
CA PRO A 31 -0.53 5.76 3.49
C PRO A 31 -1.10 7.17 3.33
N GLU A 32 -0.41 8.17 3.88
CA GLU A 32 -0.79 9.56 3.69
C GLU A 32 -0.64 9.98 2.24
N ARG A 33 -1.46 10.94 1.81
CA ARG A 33 -1.34 11.52 0.48
C ARG A 33 -0.05 12.33 0.38
N PHE A 34 0.68 12.15 -0.72
CA PHE A 34 1.97 12.79 -0.95
C PHE A 34 1.85 13.96 -1.91
N ASP A 35 2.15 15.16 -1.42
CA ASP A 35 2.06 16.40 -2.21
C ASP A 35 3.28 16.67 -3.10
N GLY A 36 4.39 15.93 -2.92
CA GLY A 36 5.68 16.22 -3.55
C GLY A 36 6.75 16.76 -2.58
N SER A 37 6.39 16.99 -1.32
CA SER A 37 7.32 17.44 -0.27
C SER A 37 8.50 16.47 -0.04
N ARG A 38 9.72 16.88 -0.41
CA ARG A 38 10.94 16.06 -0.27
C ARG A 38 11.15 15.50 1.14
N SER A 39 10.86 16.31 2.17
CA SER A 39 10.97 15.90 3.58
C SER A 39 10.04 14.76 3.98
N LYS A 40 8.90 14.60 3.28
CA LYS A 40 7.89 13.57 3.56
C LYS A 40 8.07 12.30 2.72
N LEU A 41 8.86 12.35 1.63
CA LEU A 41 9.10 11.20 0.77
C LEU A 41 9.58 9.95 1.52
N PRO A 42 10.57 10.00 2.44
CA PRO A 42 11.03 8.80 3.13
C PRO A 42 9.93 8.17 4.00
N THR A 43 9.13 8.99 4.69
CA THR A 43 7.99 8.52 5.49
C THR A 43 6.92 7.89 4.61
N PHE A 44 6.63 8.52 3.46
CA PHE A 44 5.67 8.00 2.49
C PHE A 44 6.08 6.64 1.92
N LEU A 45 7.35 6.48 1.52
CA LEU A 45 7.88 5.20 1.03
C LEU A 45 7.82 4.11 2.10
N ALA A 46 8.15 4.43 3.36
CA ALA A 46 8.04 3.48 4.46
C ALA A 46 6.58 3.05 4.73
N GLN A 47 5.63 3.99 4.65
CA GLN A 47 4.20 3.68 4.77
C GLN A 47 3.72 2.77 3.63
N ILE A 48 4.16 3.00 2.39
CA ILE A 48 3.83 2.15 1.24
C ILE A 48 4.38 0.73 1.42
N GLU A 49 5.64 0.59 1.85
CA GLU A 49 6.25 -0.72 2.10
C GLU A 49 5.50 -1.49 3.19
N LEU A 50 5.13 -0.82 4.28
CA LEU A 50 4.32 -1.42 5.35
C LEU A 50 2.92 -1.80 4.84
N TYR A 51 2.30 -0.95 4.02
CA TYR A 51 0.99 -1.21 3.46
C TYR A 51 1.01 -2.47 2.57
N PHE A 52 2.02 -2.60 1.70
CA PHE A 52 2.18 -3.79 0.84
C PHE A 52 2.70 -5.02 1.56
N SER A 53 3.42 -4.89 2.68
CA SER A 53 3.80 -6.06 3.49
C SER A 53 2.63 -6.60 4.30
N GLN A 54 1.71 -5.71 4.70
CA GLN A 54 0.56 -6.05 5.54
C GLN A 54 -0.68 -6.45 4.72
N LEU A 55 -0.87 -5.90 3.52
CA LEU A 55 -1.81 -6.40 2.53
C LEU A 55 -1.15 -7.55 1.77
N SER A 56 -1.68 -8.76 1.93
CA SER A 56 -1.14 -9.96 1.28
C SER A 56 -1.09 -9.83 -0.25
N ALA A 57 -0.27 -10.66 -0.90
CA ALA A 57 -0.15 -10.75 -2.37
C ALA A 57 -1.48 -10.95 -3.12
N GLN A 58 -2.58 -11.27 -2.42
CA GLN A 58 -3.93 -11.36 -2.99
C GLN A 58 -4.53 -9.98 -3.31
N ALA A 59 -4.16 -8.92 -2.59
CA ALA A 59 -4.71 -7.58 -2.82
C ALA A 59 -4.00 -6.84 -3.96
N PHE A 60 -2.70 -7.09 -4.15
CA PHE A 60 -1.89 -6.46 -5.20
C PHE A 60 -1.01 -7.49 -5.92
N PRO A 61 -1.58 -8.31 -6.82
CA PRO A 61 -0.86 -9.38 -7.48
C PRO A 61 0.13 -8.87 -8.55
N THR A 62 -0.08 -7.66 -9.08
CA THR A 62 0.73 -7.10 -10.17
C THR A 62 1.43 -5.82 -9.74
N ASP A 63 2.63 -5.58 -10.24
CA ASP A 63 3.36 -4.35 -9.97
C ASP A 63 2.62 -3.12 -10.53
N THR A 64 1.93 -3.25 -11.66
CA THR A 64 1.02 -2.22 -12.20
C THR A 64 -0.06 -1.80 -11.19
N SER A 65 -0.66 -2.76 -10.46
CA SER A 65 -1.68 -2.43 -9.45
C SER A 65 -1.09 -1.67 -8.26
N LYS A 66 0.14 -2.01 -7.85
CA LYS A 66 0.86 -1.31 -6.79
C LYS A 66 1.23 0.11 -7.22
N VAL A 67 1.72 0.28 -8.45
CA VAL A 67 2.06 1.61 -8.98
C VAL A 67 0.81 2.46 -9.12
N ALA A 68 -0.29 1.93 -9.65
CA ALA A 68 -1.57 2.64 -9.73
C ALA A 68 -2.06 3.11 -8.34
N PHE A 69 -1.91 2.26 -7.31
CA PHE A 69 -2.24 2.63 -5.94
C PHE A 69 -1.37 3.79 -5.45
N ILE A 70 -0.05 3.75 -5.66
CA ILE A 70 0.83 4.85 -5.26
C ILE A 70 0.47 6.13 -6.01
N LEU A 71 0.23 6.07 -7.31
CA LEU A 71 -0.19 7.21 -8.14
C LEU A 71 -1.48 7.85 -7.59
N SER A 72 -2.42 7.06 -7.08
CA SER A 72 -3.67 7.57 -6.49
C SER A 72 -3.46 8.34 -5.18
N LEU A 73 -2.34 8.11 -4.50
CA LEU A 73 -1.95 8.81 -3.28
C LEU A 73 -1.20 10.11 -3.56
N LEU A 74 -0.79 10.36 -4.81
CA LEU A 74 -0.10 11.58 -5.21
C LEU A 74 -1.10 12.74 -5.36
N THR A 75 -0.80 13.87 -4.73
CA THR A 75 -1.64 15.07 -4.76
C THR A 75 -0.81 16.31 -5.07
N GLY A 76 -1.49 17.42 -5.37
CA GLY A 76 -0.83 18.70 -5.66
C GLY A 76 0.19 18.59 -6.81
N PRO A 77 1.42 19.13 -6.65
CA PRO A 77 2.50 19.01 -7.63
C PRO A 77 2.84 17.57 -8.02
N ALA A 78 2.88 16.64 -7.05
CA ALA A 78 3.14 15.24 -7.34
C ALA A 78 2.00 14.58 -8.13
N GLY A 79 0.75 15.00 -7.90
CA GLY A 79 -0.41 14.54 -8.68
C GLY A 79 -0.39 15.02 -10.13
N GLN A 80 0.10 16.25 -10.39
CA GLN A 80 0.30 16.74 -11.75
C GLN A 80 1.38 15.95 -12.48
N TRP A 81 2.51 15.67 -11.80
CA TRP A 81 3.56 14.79 -12.31
C TRP A 81 3.02 13.38 -12.62
N ALA A 82 2.22 12.81 -11.71
CA ALA A 82 1.57 11.52 -11.90
C ALA A 82 0.68 11.49 -13.14
N THR A 83 -0.09 12.56 -13.37
CA THR A 83 -0.97 12.70 -14.54
C THR A 83 -0.17 12.67 -15.83
N ASN A 84 0.95 13.41 -15.88
CA ASN A 84 1.83 13.42 -17.05
C ASN A 84 2.44 12.04 -17.31
N LEU A 85 2.82 11.31 -16.25
CA LEU A 85 3.37 9.96 -16.37
C LEU A 85 2.34 8.95 -16.90
N ILE A 86 1.07 9.07 -16.46
CA ILE A 86 -0.03 8.24 -16.94
C ILE A 86 -0.32 8.52 -18.42
N LEU A 87 -0.35 9.80 -18.80
CA LEU A 87 -0.60 10.22 -20.19
C LEU A 87 0.56 9.88 -21.13
N GLY A 88 1.80 9.89 -20.63
CA GLY A 88 3.01 9.54 -21.39
C GLY A 88 3.11 8.06 -21.75
N ASN A 89 2.27 7.19 -21.17
CA ASN A 89 2.29 5.74 -21.35
C ASN A 89 3.69 5.11 -21.08
N ASP A 90 4.45 5.69 -20.15
CA ASP A 90 5.78 5.22 -19.82
C ASP A 90 5.75 3.78 -19.27
N PRO A 91 6.68 2.90 -19.70
CA PRO A 91 6.74 1.51 -19.22
C PRO A 91 7.09 1.41 -17.72
N VAL A 92 7.52 2.51 -17.11
CA VAL A 92 7.81 2.61 -15.67
C VAL A 92 6.58 2.30 -14.81
N LYS A 93 5.36 2.46 -15.35
CA LYS A 93 4.11 2.20 -14.64
C LYS A 93 3.89 0.71 -14.33
N ASP A 94 4.53 -0.18 -15.10
CA ASP A 94 4.39 -1.62 -14.97
C ASP A 94 5.48 -2.22 -14.07
N ASN A 95 6.45 -1.41 -13.63
CA ASN A 95 7.55 -1.86 -12.79
C ASN A 95 7.68 -0.98 -11.55
N LEU A 96 7.28 -1.54 -10.41
CA LEU A 96 7.29 -0.84 -9.12
C LEU A 96 8.70 -0.36 -8.73
N ARG A 97 9.75 -1.11 -9.09
CA ARG A 97 11.13 -0.77 -8.74
C ARG A 97 11.59 0.47 -9.50
N GLU A 98 11.35 0.49 -10.81
CA GLU A 98 11.69 1.63 -11.67
C GLU A 98 10.85 2.86 -11.28
N PHE A 99 9.57 2.65 -10.94
CA PHE A 99 8.71 3.73 -10.46
C PHE A 99 9.24 4.36 -9.16
N LYS A 100 9.62 3.54 -8.16
CA LYS A 100 10.20 4.05 -6.91
C LYS A 100 11.50 4.81 -7.14
N LYS A 101 12.34 4.36 -8.09
CA LYS A 101 13.56 5.05 -8.47
C LYS A 101 13.23 6.41 -9.08
N LEU A 102 12.34 6.46 -10.07
CA LEU A 102 11.91 7.70 -10.71
C LEU A 102 11.28 8.68 -9.70
N LEU A 103 10.47 8.18 -8.77
CA LEU A 103 9.87 8.97 -7.70
C LEU A 103 10.94 9.56 -6.77
N THR A 104 11.97 8.78 -6.45
CA THR A 104 13.12 9.24 -5.63
C THR A 104 14.02 10.20 -6.40
N ASP A 105 14.22 10.00 -7.70
CA ASP A 105 14.99 10.94 -8.53
C ASP A 105 14.26 12.27 -8.70
N THR A 106 12.92 12.25 -8.78
CA THR A 106 12.08 13.44 -8.98
C THR A 106 11.87 14.23 -7.68
N PHE A 107 11.52 13.54 -6.59
CA PHE A 107 11.11 14.16 -5.31
C PHE A 107 12.06 13.87 -4.15
N GLY A 108 13.03 12.99 -4.33
CA GLY A 108 13.97 12.61 -3.28
C GLY A 108 15.14 13.58 -3.17
N ASP A 109 15.91 13.35 -2.12
CA ASP A 109 17.18 14.02 -1.92
C ASP A 109 18.28 13.05 -2.38
N PRO A 110 19.13 13.44 -3.37
CA PRO A 110 20.15 12.55 -3.93
C PRO A 110 21.14 12.03 -2.87
N LEU A 111 21.26 12.70 -1.72
CA LEU A 111 22.18 12.34 -0.63
C LEU A 111 21.62 11.26 0.32
N ARG A 112 20.32 10.92 0.26
CA ARG A 112 19.71 9.95 1.19
C ARG A 112 19.63 8.53 0.66
N THR A 113 19.71 8.33 -0.66
CA THR A 113 19.62 7.01 -1.29
C THR A 113 20.78 6.10 -0.87
N GLU A 114 21.97 6.66 -0.57
CA GLU A 114 23.10 5.90 -0.02
C GLU A 114 22.88 5.43 1.43
N ASN A 115 22.15 6.20 2.25
CA ASN A 115 22.00 5.92 3.69
C ASN A 115 21.03 4.77 3.98
N ALA A 116 20.04 4.50 3.12
CA ALA A 116 19.13 3.36 3.28
C ALA A 116 19.87 2.02 3.11
N SER A 117 20.83 1.97 2.19
CA SER A 117 21.75 0.83 2.02
C SER A 117 22.64 0.61 3.26
N TRP A 118 23.12 1.68 3.91
CA TRP A 118 23.96 1.55 5.11
C TRP A 118 23.21 1.21 6.40
N ALA A 119 21.91 1.55 6.49
CA ALA A 119 21.09 1.18 7.65
C ALA A 119 20.94 -0.34 7.79
N LEU A 120 20.97 -1.08 6.68
CA LEU A 120 20.89 -2.55 6.67
C LEU A 120 22.19 -3.23 7.13
N TYR A 121 23.35 -2.59 6.98
CA TYR A 121 24.64 -3.18 7.39
C TYR A 121 24.92 -3.07 8.90
N ARG A 122 24.15 -2.28 9.66
CA ARG A 122 24.44 -1.96 11.07
C ARG A 122 23.73 -2.85 12.09
N LEU A 123 23.05 -3.90 11.65
CA LEU A 123 22.36 -4.88 12.51
C LEU A 123 23.00 -6.28 12.48
N LYS A 124 24.29 -6.39 12.17
CA LYS A 124 25.03 -7.65 12.27
C LYS A 124 25.68 -7.81 13.64
#